data_AF-A0A9D4R7I5-F1
#
_entry.id   AF-A0A9D4R7I5-F1
#
_cell.length_a   1.000
_cell.length_b   1.000
_cell.length_c   1.000
_cell.angle_alpha   90.00
_cell.angle_beta   90.00
_cell.angle_gamma   90.00
#
_symmetry.space_group_name_H-M   'P 1'
#
loop_
_entity.id
_entity.type
_entity.pdbx_description
1 polymer ?
#
loop_
_entity_poly.entity_id
_entity_poly.type
_entity_poly.pdbx_seq_one_letter_code
_entity_poly.pdbx_strand_id
1 'polypeptide(L)' 'MWNKTTMKPHGEVTLPVKNPKTDNIYDIRFIVVPNDFQKLLGLKTVQEMNLININTDAFVGKVEKDLGDQGAVS' A
#
# COMPACT_ATOMS: atom_id res chain seq x y z
N MET A 1 5.52 -8.60 12.44
CA MET A 1 5.21 -8.14 13.81
C MET A 1 3.94 -8.85 14.27
N TRP A 2 4.01 -9.73 15.28
CA TRP A 2 2.84 -10.39 15.87
C TRP A 2 2.78 -10.02 17.36
N ASN A 3 2.21 -8.85 17.67
CA ASN A 3 1.72 -8.59 19.01
C ASN A 3 0.29 -9.13 19.06
N LYS A 4 0.00 -10.02 20.01
CA LYS A 4 -1.30 -10.72 20.20
C LYS A 4 -2.46 -9.79 20.57
N THR A 5 -2.35 -8.48 20.34
CA THR A 5 -3.40 -7.50 20.59
C THR A 5 -4.36 -7.45 19.41
N THR A 6 -5.56 -7.98 19.61
CA THR A 6 -6.66 -7.85 18.65
C THR A 6 -7.19 -6.42 18.71
N MET A 7 -6.74 -5.56 17.80
CA MET A 7 -7.28 -4.20 17.64
C MET A 7 -8.71 -4.30 17.07
N LYS A 8 -9.70 -3.80 17.81
CA LYS A 8 -11.08 -3.73 17.36
C LYS A 8 -11.39 -2.32 16.85
N PRO A 9 -11.87 -2.16 15.61
CA PRO A 9 -12.28 -0.85 15.12
C PRO A 9 -13.54 -0.36 15.86
N HIS A 10 -13.61 0.93 16.14
CA HIS A 10 -14.80 1.60 16.65
C HIS A 10 -15.83 1.87 15.56
N GLY A 11 -15.37 2.02 14.32
CA GLY A 11 -16.22 2.32 13.18
C GLY A 11 -15.40 2.88 12.04
N GLU A 12 -16.07 3.60 11.16
CA GLU A 12 -15.46 4.18 9.97
C GLU A 12 -16.01 5.58 9.74
N VAL A 13 -15.18 6.42 9.12
CA VAL A 13 -15.54 7.81 8.82
C VAL A 13 -14.94 8.20 7.47
N THR A 14 -15.66 9.01 6.71
CA THR A 14 -15.12 9.62 5.49
C THR A 14 -14.71 11.04 5.81
N LEU A 15 -13.46 11.40 5.51
CA LEU A 15 -12.91 12.72 5.78
C LEU A 15 -12.30 13.31 4.50
N PRO A 16 -12.48 14.62 4.25
CA PRO A 16 -11.78 15.31 3.17
C PRO A 16 -10.31 15.48 3.55
N VAL A 17 -9.41 15.00 2.71
CA VAL A 17 -7.95 15.09 2.90
C VAL A 17 -7.35 15.83 1.72
N LYS A 18 -6.58 16.87 2.04
CA LYS A 18 -5.88 17.69 1.06
C LYS A 18 -4.50 17.10 0.76
N ASN A 19 -4.17 16.91 -0.51
CA ASN A 19 -2.78 16.69 -0.93
C ASN A 19 -2.03 18.02 -0.79
N PRO A 20 -1.01 18.13 0.10
CA PRO A 20 -0.32 19.39 0.35
C PRO A 20 0.55 19.86 -0.82
N LYS A 21 0.85 18.99 -1.79
CA LYS A 21 1.67 19.32 -2.96
C LYS A 21 0.86 19.90 -4.12
N THR A 22 -0.37 19.44 -4.30
CA THR A 22 -1.22 19.80 -5.45
C THR A 22 -2.47 20.57 -5.06
N ASP A 23 -2.74 20.73 -3.76
CA ASP A 23 -3.93 21.32 -3.18
C ASP A 23 -5.26 20.61 -3.48
N ASN A 24 -5.24 19.49 -4.21
CA ASN A 24 -6.41 18.66 -4.48
C ASN A 24 -6.97 18.04 -3.19
N ILE A 25 -8.30 17.96 -3.10
CA ILE A 25 -9.01 17.38 -1.96
C ILE A 25 -9.62 16.04 -2.38
N TYR A 26 -9.46 15.03 -1.53
CA TYR A 26 -9.95 13.68 -1.74
C TYR A 26 -10.79 13.24 -0.54
N ASP A 27 -11.95 12.65 -0.78
CA ASP A 27 -12.75 12.04 0.28
C ASP A 27 -12.23 10.62 0.57
N ILE A 28 -11.68 10.42 1.76
CA ILE A 28 -11.01 9.17 2.15
C ILE A 28 -11.74 8.53 3.31
N ARG A 29 -12.03 7.22 3.16
CA ARG A 29 -12.59 6.38 4.23
C ARG A 29 -11.48 5.92 5.17
N PHE A 30 -11.61 6.29 6.43
CA PHE A 30 -10.75 5.85 7.54
C PHE A 30 -11.47 4.85 8.41
N ILE A 31 -10.71 3.88 8.93
CA ILE A 31 -11.14 3.00 10.01
C ILE A 31 -10.72 3.66 11.32
N VAL A 32 -11.68 3.92 12.20
CA VAL A 32 -11.45 4.53 13.51
C VAL A 32 -11.11 3.42 14.49
N VAL A 33 -9.97 3.55 15.18
CA VAL A 33 -9.49 2.60 16.18
C VAL A 33 -9.32 3.31 17.53
N PRO A 34 -9.39 2.58 18.65
CA PRO A 34 -9.10 3.14 19.97
C PRO A 34 -7.67 3.68 20.04
N ASN A 35 -7.47 4.74 20.84
CA ASN A 35 -6.21 5.48 21.06
C ASN A 35 -5.79 6.43 19.92
N ASP A 36 -5.02 7.46 20.27
CA ASP A 36 -4.53 8.50 19.37
C ASP A 36 -3.35 8.04 18.50
N PHE A 37 -3.59 7.04 17.66
CA PHE A 37 -2.62 6.59 16.66
C PHE A 37 -2.48 7.60 15.52
N GLN A 38 -1.32 7.58 14.86
CA GLN A 38 -1.12 8.33 13.62
C GLN A 38 -2.05 7.81 12.52
N LYS A 39 -2.62 8.75 11.76
CA LYS A 39 -3.46 8.45 10.61
C LYS A 39 -2.58 7.88 9.50
N LEU A 40 -2.80 6.64 9.12
CA LEU A 40 -2.06 5.97 8.06
C LEU A 40 -2.89 5.92 6.79
N LEU A 41 -2.24 6.12 5.65
CA LEU A 41 -2.84 5.94 4.34
C LEU A 41 -2.34 4.63 3.75
N GLY A 42 -3.26 3.83 3.22
CA GLY A 42 -2.92 2.60 2.51
C GLY A 42 -2.23 2.89 1.18
N LEU A 43 -1.50 1.89 0.67
CA LEU A 43 -0.76 1.98 -0.59
C LEU A 43 -1.62 2.46 -1.77
N LYS A 44 -2.83 1.89 -1.90
CA LYS A 44 -3.78 2.28 -2.94
C LYS A 44 -4.15 3.77 -2.86
N THR A 45 -4.47 4.24 -1.66
CA THR A 45 -4.86 5.64 -1.43
C THR A 45 -3.72 6.60 -1.74
N VAL A 46 -2.48 6.29 -1.32
CA VAL A 46 -1.33 7.17 -1.63
C VAL A 46 -1.00 7.22 -3.12
N GLN A 47 -1.29 6.15 -3.87
CA GLN A 47 -1.17 6.14 -5.34
C GLN A 47 -2.26 6.98 -5.98
N GLU A 48 -3.53 6.78 -5.61
CA GLU A 48 -4.68 7.53 -6.15
C GLU A 48 -4.57 9.04 -5.84
N MET A 49 -4.01 9.39 -4.68
CA MET A 49 -3.74 10.78 -4.30
C MET A 49 -2.47 11.36 -4.95
N ASN A 50 -1.73 10.58 -5.76
CA ASN A 50 -0.44 10.97 -6.34
C ASN A 50 0.58 11.46 -5.29
N LEU A 51 0.61 10.84 -4.10
CA LEU A 51 1.59 11.12 -3.05
C LEU A 51 2.91 10.38 -3.28
N ILE A 52 2.86 9.27 -4.02
CA ILE A 52 4.03 8.48 -4.43
C ILE A 52 4.00 8.27 -5.94
N ASN A 53 5.18 8.08 -6.54
CA ASN A 53 5.33 7.68 -7.93
C ASN A 53 5.89 6.26 -7.99
N ILE A 54 5.23 5.34 -8.68
CA ILE A 54 5.76 4.00 -8.91
C ILE A 54 6.42 3.99 -10.29
N ASN A 55 7.73 3.84 -10.31
CA ASN A 55 8.48 3.64 -11.55
C ASN A 55 8.38 2.17 -11.96
N THR A 56 7.31 1.81 -12.66
CA THR A 56 7.07 0.44 -13.14
C THR A 56 8.11 -0.03 -14.15
N ASP A 57 8.71 0.90 -14.90
CA ASP A 57 9.66 0.60 -15.97
C ASP A 57 11.02 0.15 -15.43
N ALA A 58 11.32 0.48 -14.17
CA ALA A 58 12.51 0.02 -13.46
C ALA A 58 12.35 -1.39 -12.84
N PHE A 59 11.18 -2.01 -12.94
CA PHE A 59 10.95 -3.37 -12.43
C PHE A 59 11.19 -4.41 -13.52
N VAL A 60 12.16 -5.30 -13.29
CA VAL A 60 12.34 -6.52 -14.08
C VAL A 60 11.21 -7.50 -13.72
N GLY A 61 10.11 -7.45 -14.46
CA GLY A 61 8.87 -8.21 -14.19
C GLY A 61 8.89 -9.69 -14.60
N LYS A 62 9.97 -10.18 -15.21
CA LYS A 62 10.08 -11.57 -15.66
C LYS A 62 11.47 -12.10 -15.37
N VAL A 63 11.56 -12.99 -14.39
CA VAL A 63 12.64 -13.98 -14.35
C VAL A 63 12.09 -15.18 -15.12
N GLU A 64 12.31 -15.20 -16.44
CA GLU A 64 12.09 -16.42 -17.22
C GLU A 64 13.17 -17.41 -16.75
N LYS A 65 12.78 -18.39 -15.94
CA LYS A 65 13.61 -19.57 -15.73
C LYS A 65 13.55 -20.35 -17.03
N ASP A 66 14.53 -20.16 -17.90
CA ASP A 66 14.90 -21.21 -18.84
C ASP A 66 15.32 -22.40 -17.98
N LEU A 67 14.39 -23.33 -17.74
CA LEU A 67 14.72 -24.70 -17.34
C LEU A 67 15.35 -25.39 -18.56
N GLY A 68 16.53 -24.91 -18.95
CA GLY A 68 17.43 -25.67 -19.79
C GLY A 68 17.80 -26.91 -19.00
N ASP A 69 17.34 -28.05 -19.50
CA ASP A 69 17.63 -29.41 -19.03
C ASP A 69 19.11 -29.55 -18.64
N GLN A 70 19.40 -29.46 -17.34
CA GLN A 70 20.73 -29.70 -16.80
C GLN A 70 20.84 -31.16 -16.39
N GLY A 71 21.21 -31.98 -17.37
CA GLY A 71 22.04 -33.16 -17.15
C GLY A 71 21.30 -34.47 -16.93
N ALA A 72 20.92 -35.14 -18.02
CA ALA A 72 21.17 -36.57 -18.10
C ALA A 72 22.66 -36.76 -18.44
N VAL A 73 23.46 -36.91 -17.39
CA VAL A 73 24.86 -37.33 -17.51
C VAL A 73 24.87 -38.78 -17.99
N SER A 74 25.78 -39.04 -18.93
CA SER A 74 26.14 -40.29 -19.63
C SER A 74 25.80 -41.63 -18.98
#